data_AF-A0A9P9EAD4-F1
#
_entry.id   AF-A0A9P9EAD4-F1
#
_cell.length_a   1.000
_cell.length_b   1.000
_cell.length_c   1.000
_cell.angle_alpha   90.00
_cell.angle_beta   90.00
_cell.angle_gamma   90.00
#
_symmetry.space_group_name_H-M   'P 1'
#
loop_
_entity.id
_entity.type
_entity.pdbx_description
1 polymer ?
#
loop_
_entity_poly.entity_id
_entity_poly.type
_entity_poly.pdbx_seq_one_letter_code
_entity_poly.pdbx_strand_id
1 'polypeptide(L)'
;MSTSTNSGPPSRPADLVVYNDGPPELTYRLPHTREPYGGIVALARRGGPVLVQHNRTGELVLARRTFLRDYGALARVSHPHVARICCVFDLAPQSILIQEPIILSLFELVPLSEVELASGLSQLVSAFRYLAAECPPFTVDGIRVCLQGVVKVVLDVRFEDGPAPITTPCYWSEVYRITASGLKPAELSYLGHEFFRDTAREGIPQVEHRFLSQNSLGPPGMRWAAVRAASLILTRLRPCNGLERRRRSI
;
A
#
# COMPACT_ATOMS: atom_id res chain seq x y z
N MET A 1 -45.82 33.42 27.12
CA MET A 1 -44.54 33.58 26.40
C MET A 1 -43.79 32.26 26.54
N SER A 2 -43.85 31.44 25.50
CA SER A 2 -43.32 30.08 25.49
C SER A 2 -42.16 30.05 24.50
N THR A 3 -40.93 29.90 24.97
CA THR A 3 -39.74 29.74 24.13
C THR A 3 -39.48 28.25 23.94
N SER A 4 -39.78 27.75 22.73
CA SER A 4 -39.45 26.40 22.28
C SER A 4 -37.94 26.26 22.09
N THR A 5 -37.28 25.45 22.91
CA THR A 5 -35.93 24.96 22.66
C THR A 5 -36.01 23.87 21.59
N ASN A 6 -35.48 24.19 20.41
CA ASN A 6 -35.40 23.31 19.26
C ASN A 6 -34.27 22.29 19.50
N SER A 7 -34.59 21.16 20.14
CA SER A 7 -33.69 20.02 20.24
C SER A 7 -33.73 19.25 18.92
N GLY A 8 -32.78 19.54 18.03
CA GLY A 8 -32.51 18.69 16.86
C GLY A 8 -32.22 17.24 17.31
N PRO A 9 -32.52 16.24 16.47
CA PRO A 9 -32.33 14.85 16.85
C PRO A 9 -30.86 14.58 17.20
N PRO A 10 -30.58 13.74 18.20
CA PRO A 10 -29.21 13.36 18.53
C PRO A 10 -28.57 12.75 17.28
N SER A 11 -27.45 13.32 16.84
CA SER A 11 -26.62 12.77 15.77
C SER A 11 -26.26 11.33 16.14
N ARG A 12 -26.82 10.36 15.41
CA ARG A 12 -26.50 8.94 15.59
C ARG A 12 -24.97 8.75 15.53
N PRO A 13 -24.36 7.97 16.42
CA PRO A 13 -22.96 7.59 16.25
C PRO A 13 -22.85 6.83 14.93
N ALA A 14 -21.98 7.31 14.03
CA ALA A 14 -21.80 6.73 12.71
C ALA A 14 -21.20 5.32 12.83
N ASP A 15 -21.93 4.34 12.31
CA ASP A 15 -21.50 2.96 12.19
C ASP A 15 -20.49 2.84 11.04
N LEU A 16 -19.34 2.24 11.33
CA LEU A 16 -18.24 2.09 10.39
C LEU A 16 -18.35 0.73 9.68
N VAL A 17 -18.20 0.72 8.35
CA VAL A 17 -18.19 -0.50 7.54
C VAL A 17 -16.75 -0.97 7.38
N VAL A 18 -16.44 -2.16 7.91
CA VAL A 18 -15.14 -2.81 7.72
C VAL A 18 -15.26 -3.92 6.70
N TYR A 19 -14.37 -3.90 5.71
CA TYR A 19 -14.19 -4.99 4.77
C TYR A 19 -13.08 -5.91 5.32
N ASN A 20 -13.47 -6.99 6.00
CA ASN A 20 -12.53 -8.00 6.53
C ASN A 20 -13.08 -9.42 6.28
N ASP A 21 -12.20 -10.35 5.90
CA ASP A 21 -12.49 -11.79 5.74
C ASP A 21 -12.51 -12.55 7.10
N GLY A 22 -12.78 -11.88 8.21
CA GLY A 22 -12.81 -12.51 9.53
C GLY A 22 -13.35 -11.61 10.64
N PRO A 23 -13.67 -12.17 11.82
CA PRO A 23 -14.24 -11.42 12.92
C PRO A 23 -13.23 -10.36 13.43
N PRO A 24 -13.69 -9.14 13.74
CA PRO A 24 -12.85 -8.09 14.28
C PRO A 24 -12.41 -8.38 15.72
N GLU A 25 -11.15 -8.15 16.05
CA GLU A 25 -10.61 -8.41 17.40
C GLU A 25 -10.50 -7.15 18.28
N LEU A 26 -10.39 -5.92 17.72
CA LEU A 26 -10.34 -4.66 18.49
C LEU A 26 -10.87 -3.47 17.68
N THR A 27 -11.71 -2.63 18.31
CA THR A 27 -12.29 -1.42 17.73
C THR A 27 -11.75 -0.16 18.40
N TYR A 28 -11.11 0.73 17.65
CA TYR A 28 -10.68 2.04 18.13
C TYR A 28 -11.55 3.13 17.56
N ARG A 29 -12.17 3.98 18.38
CA ARG A 29 -12.75 5.25 17.92
C ARG A 29 -11.71 6.35 18.11
N LEU A 30 -11.18 6.88 17.02
CA LEU A 30 -10.27 8.03 17.11
C LEU A 30 -11.06 9.28 17.55
N PRO A 31 -10.53 10.05 18.53
CA PRO A 31 -11.23 11.21 19.07
C PRO A 31 -11.50 12.24 17.97
N HIS A 32 -12.58 13.01 18.13
CA HIS A 32 -12.90 14.14 17.27
C HIS A 32 -11.83 15.25 17.42
N THR A 33 -10.71 15.13 16.72
CA THR A 33 -9.79 16.26 16.56
C THR A 33 -10.38 17.23 15.54
N ARG A 34 -10.12 18.54 15.71
CA ARG A 34 -10.53 19.61 14.78
C ARG A 34 -9.80 19.56 13.42
N GLU A 35 -8.95 18.55 13.22
CA GLU A 35 -8.24 18.26 11.99
C GLU A 35 -9.12 17.50 10.98
N PRO A 36 -8.78 17.49 9.68
CA PRO A 36 -9.63 16.88 8.64
C PRO A 36 -9.90 15.38 8.82
N TYR A 37 -9.19 14.69 9.73
CA TYR A 37 -9.24 13.25 9.95
C TYR A 37 -10.15 12.80 11.12
N GLY A 38 -11.04 13.67 11.60
CA GLY A 38 -11.96 13.38 12.69
C GLY A 38 -12.99 12.27 12.37
N GLY A 39 -12.89 11.15 13.08
CA GLY A 39 -13.86 10.04 13.05
C GLY A 39 -13.41 8.84 12.22
N ILE A 40 -12.29 8.23 12.58
CA ILE A 40 -11.81 6.97 12.00
C ILE A 40 -12.03 5.87 13.04
N VAL A 41 -12.70 4.79 12.65
CA VAL A 41 -12.83 3.58 13.49
C VAL A 41 -11.98 2.45 12.88
N ALA A 42 -10.91 2.03 13.55
CA ALA A 42 -10.00 1.01 13.01
C ALA A 42 -10.25 -0.36 13.67
N LEU A 43 -10.38 -1.41 12.86
CA LEU A 43 -10.50 -2.82 13.29
C LEU A 43 -9.24 -3.62 12.98
N ALA A 44 -8.28 -3.69 13.92
CA ALA A 44 -7.01 -4.40 13.71
C ALA A 44 -7.06 -5.87 14.11
N ARG A 45 -6.69 -6.77 13.19
CA ARG A 45 -6.14 -8.10 13.55
C ARG A 45 -4.76 -7.92 14.17
N ARG A 46 -4.34 -8.83 15.04
CA ARG A 46 -2.96 -8.85 15.58
C ARG A 46 -1.90 -8.63 14.48
N GLY A 47 -1.35 -7.40 14.42
CA GLY A 47 -0.17 -7.03 13.64
C GLY A 47 -0.35 -6.68 12.15
N GLY A 48 -1.57 -6.76 11.59
CA GLY A 48 -1.83 -6.50 10.16
C GLY A 48 -2.38 -5.10 9.85
N PRO A 49 -2.23 -4.61 8.60
CA PRO A 49 -2.89 -3.40 8.14
C PRO A 49 -4.41 -3.60 8.03
N VAL A 50 -5.17 -2.54 8.22
CA VAL A 50 -6.64 -2.54 8.21
C VAL A 50 -7.14 -1.54 7.20
N LEU A 51 -8.10 -1.94 6.37
CA LEU A 51 -8.82 -0.99 5.54
C LEU A 51 -9.92 -0.32 6.36
N VAL A 52 -9.89 1.01 6.41
CA VAL A 52 -10.83 1.82 7.20
C VAL A 52 -11.48 2.84 6.27
N GLN A 53 -12.76 3.10 6.47
CA GLN A 53 -13.46 4.17 5.76
C GLN A 53 -13.51 5.43 6.63
N HIS A 54 -13.15 6.57 6.06
CA HIS A 54 -13.27 7.85 6.73
C HIS A 54 -14.74 8.27 6.78
N ASN A 55 -15.26 8.53 7.99
CA ASN A 55 -16.70 8.73 8.20
C ASN A 55 -17.27 9.98 7.50
N ARG A 56 -16.45 11.02 7.26
CA ARG A 56 -16.93 12.27 6.62
C ARG A 56 -16.77 12.28 5.11
N THR A 57 -15.67 11.75 4.60
CA THR A 57 -15.35 11.78 3.15
C THR A 57 -15.76 10.50 2.44
N GLY A 58 -16.00 9.42 3.17
CA GLY A 58 -16.21 8.09 2.61
C GLY A 58 -14.95 7.47 2.00
N GLU A 59 -13.80 8.14 2.09
CA GLU A 59 -12.54 7.67 1.52
C GLU A 59 -12.01 6.46 2.29
N LEU A 60 -11.44 5.51 1.56
CA LEU A 60 -10.76 4.37 2.14
C LEU A 60 -9.33 4.75 2.50
N VAL A 61 -8.86 4.30 3.65
CA VAL A 61 -7.50 4.50 4.13
C VAL A 61 -6.98 3.23 4.76
N LEU A 62 -5.65 3.07 4.80
CA LEU A 62 -5.02 1.93 5.44
C LEU A 62 -4.50 2.33 6.81
N ALA A 63 -5.05 1.74 7.88
CA ALA A 63 -4.59 1.96 9.24
C ALA A 63 -3.62 0.85 9.67
N ARG A 64 -2.49 1.24 10.26
CA ARG A 64 -1.49 0.32 10.83
C ARG A 64 -1.14 0.73 12.25
N ARG A 65 -0.88 -0.26 13.10
CA ARG A 65 -0.24 -0.02 14.39
C ARG A 65 1.27 0.20 14.19
N THR A 66 1.82 1.13 14.93
CA THR A 66 3.26 1.42 14.97
C THR A 66 3.69 1.69 16.41
N PHE A 67 4.96 1.40 16.70
CA PHE A 67 5.63 1.74 17.96
C PHE A 67 6.68 2.83 17.76
N LEU A 68 6.69 3.47 16.58
CA LEU A 68 7.61 4.57 16.29
C LEU A 68 7.39 5.72 17.27
N ARG A 69 8.49 6.15 17.91
CA ARG A 69 8.49 7.25 18.86
C ARG A 69 8.90 8.59 18.23
N ASP A 70 9.59 8.53 17.09
CA ASP A 70 10.02 9.70 16.31
C ASP A 70 9.46 9.61 14.87
N TYR A 71 8.61 10.57 14.52
CA TYR A 71 7.99 10.67 13.20
C TYR A 71 8.73 11.64 12.26
N GLY A 72 9.78 12.32 12.72
CA GLY A 72 10.52 13.31 11.92
C GLY A 72 11.12 12.70 10.66
N ALA A 73 11.62 11.46 10.74
CA ALA A 73 12.11 10.73 9.58
C ALA A 73 10.97 10.39 8.59
N LEU A 74 9.80 9.97 9.07
CA LEU A 74 8.64 9.67 8.22
C LEU A 74 8.09 10.91 7.53
N ALA A 75 8.05 12.05 8.23
CA ALA A 75 7.54 13.30 7.69
C ALA A 75 8.36 13.83 6.50
N ARG A 76 9.64 13.45 6.40
CA ARG A 76 10.53 13.82 5.28
C ARG A 76 10.37 12.92 4.06
N VAL A 77 9.74 11.76 4.20
CA VAL A 77 9.54 10.82 3.09
C VAL A 77 8.39 11.31 2.21
N SER A 78 8.73 11.85 1.05
CA SER A 78 7.77 12.34 0.07
C SER A 78 8.25 12.04 -1.35
N HIS A 79 7.73 10.96 -1.93
CA HIS A 79 8.07 10.54 -3.29
C HIS A 79 6.85 9.88 -3.97
N PRO A 80 6.59 10.11 -5.27
CA PRO A 80 5.42 9.57 -5.96
C PRO A 80 5.29 8.03 -5.89
N HIS A 81 6.44 7.35 -5.85
CA HIS A 81 6.57 5.89 -5.81
C HIS A 81 6.92 5.33 -4.42
N VAL A 82 6.73 6.11 -3.36
CA VAL A 82 6.77 5.65 -1.97
C VAL A 82 5.39 5.90 -1.36
N ALA A 83 4.88 4.92 -0.61
CA ALA A 83 3.54 5.00 -0.03
C ALA A 83 3.44 6.16 0.96
N ARG A 84 2.50 7.06 0.70
CA ARG A 84 2.29 8.28 1.48
C ARG A 84 1.67 7.95 2.83
N ILE A 85 2.26 8.54 3.86
CA ILE A 85 1.72 8.57 5.22
C ILE A 85 0.83 9.81 5.30
N CYS A 86 -0.44 9.61 5.62
CA CYS A 86 -1.43 10.68 5.67
C CYS A 86 -1.41 11.41 7.02
N CYS A 87 -1.39 10.63 8.11
CA CYS A 87 -1.36 11.15 9.47
C CYS A 87 -0.96 10.04 10.46
N VAL A 88 -0.62 10.46 11.68
CA VAL A 88 -0.31 9.58 12.81
C VAL A 88 -1.14 10.03 14.02
N PHE A 89 -1.68 9.06 14.75
CA PHE A 89 -2.43 9.26 15.98
C PHE A 89 -1.70 8.59 17.14
N ASP A 90 -1.22 9.39 18.09
CA ASP A 90 -0.57 8.90 19.29
C ASP A 90 -1.61 8.37 20.29
N LEU A 91 -1.61 7.05 20.51
CA LEU A 91 -2.52 6.36 21.43
C LEU A 91 -1.71 5.53 22.44
N ALA A 92 -0.98 6.21 23.33
CA ALA A 92 -0.07 5.57 24.28
C ALA A 92 -0.64 4.24 24.86
N PRO A 93 0.10 3.12 24.75
CA PRO A 93 1.52 3.01 24.39
C PRO A 93 1.80 2.82 22.88
N GLN A 94 0.81 2.85 22.00
CA GLN A 94 0.96 2.56 20.56
C GLN A 94 0.47 3.72 19.72
N SER A 95 0.91 3.83 18.48
CA SER A 95 0.37 4.83 17.57
C SER A 95 -0.32 4.18 16.39
N ILE A 96 -1.34 4.86 15.86
CA ILE A 96 -2.03 4.45 14.65
C ILE A 96 -1.56 5.35 13.53
N LEU A 97 -0.95 4.74 12.51
CA LEU A 97 -0.50 5.41 11.31
C LEU A 97 -1.52 5.16 10.19
N ILE A 98 -1.93 6.22 9.51
CA ILE A 98 -2.82 6.17 8.36
C ILE A 98 -2.01 6.35 7.08
N GLN A 99 -2.19 5.44 6.14
CA GLN A 99 -1.59 5.42 4.81
C GLN A 99 -2.65 5.50 3.72
N GLU A 100 -2.22 5.90 2.53
CA GLU A 100 -3.05 5.73 1.33
C GLU A 100 -3.39 4.24 1.09
N PRO A 101 -4.59 3.93 0.58
CA PRO A 101 -5.02 2.55 0.35
C PRO A 101 -4.39 1.98 -0.93
N ILE A 102 -3.36 1.14 -0.80
CA ILE A 102 -2.78 0.40 -1.94
C ILE A 102 -2.72 -1.08 -1.61
N ILE A 103 -3.54 -1.85 -2.31
CA ILE A 103 -3.90 -3.22 -1.89
C ILE A 103 -3.23 -4.28 -2.77
N LEU A 104 -3.10 -4.04 -4.08
CA LEU A 104 -2.56 -5.06 -5.00
C LEU A 104 -1.06 -5.23 -4.80
N SER A 105 -0.61 -6.47 -4.56
CA SER A 105 0.83 -6.77 -4.52
C SER A 105 1.40 -6.84 -5.92
N LEU A 106 2.57 -6.23 -6.16
CA LEU A 106 3.21 -6.29 -7.49
C LEU A 106 3.44 -7.73 -7.98
N PHE A 107 3.74 -8.65 -7.06
CA PHE A 107 3.93 -10.07 -7.38
C PHE A 107 2.63 -10.81 -7.72
N GLU A 108 1.45 -10.25 -7.41
CA GLU A 108 0.16 -10.82 -7.83
C GLU A 108 -0.22 -10.42 -9.26
N LEU A 109 0.51 -9.48 -9.87
CA LEU A 109 0.25 -9.02 -11.24
C LEU A 109 0.93 -9.91 -12.30
N VAL A 110 1.78 -10.86 -11.90
CA VAL A 110 2.49 -11.75 -12.84
C VAL A 110 1.52 -12.73 -13.51
N PRO A 111 1.76 -13.12 -14.78
CA PRO A 111 2.86 -12.70 -15.64
C PRO A 111 2.70 -11.27 -16.19
N LEU A 112 3.83 -10.54 -16.27
CA LEU A 112 3.91 -9.22 -16.87
C LEU A 112 4.49 -9.32 -18.29
N SER A 113 3.90 -8.58 -19.22
CA SER A 113 4.53 -8.30 -20.51
C SER A 113 5.80 -7.44 -20.33
N GLU A 114 6.64 -7.38 -21.35
CA GLU A 114 7.89 -6.61 -21.28
C GLU A 114 7.66 -5.10 -21.07
N VAL A 115 6.61 -4.54 -21.67
CA VAL A 115 6.20 -3.14 -21.46
C VAL A 115 5.72 -2.91 -20.02
N GLU A 116 4.91 -3.81 -19.48
CA GLU A 116 4.46 -3.74 -18.08
C GLU A 116 5.64 -3.87 -17.12
N LEU A 117 6.54 -4.80 -17.38
CA LEU A 117 7.75 -5.02 -16.61
C LEU A 117 8.64 -3.77 -16.59
N ALA A 118 8.96 -3.20 -17.75
CA ALA A 118 9.72 -1.95 -17.85
C ALA A 118 9.02 -0.77 -17.16
N SER A 119 7.69 -0.71 -17.27
CA SER A 119 6.86 0.30 -16.62
C SER A 119 6.84 0.18 -15.11
N GLY A 120 6.83 -1.04 -14.56
CA GLY A 120 6.93 -1.27 -13.12
C GLY A 120 8.34 -1.02 -12.61
N LEU A 121 9.36 -1.53 -13.29
CA LEU A 121 10.77 -1.41 -12.88
C LEU A 121 11.26 0.04 -12.94
N SER A 122 10.87 0.84 -13.93
CA SER A 122 11.24 2.26 -13.99
C SER A 122 10.74 3.06 -12.78
N GLN A 123 9.52 2.80 -12.34
CA GLN A 123 8.95 3.40 -11.12
C GLN A 123 9.69 2.92 -9.86
N LEU A 124 10.06 1.64 -9.80
CA LEU A 124 10.86 1.10 -8.71
C LEU A 124 12.27 1.70 -8.66
N VAL A 125 12.96 1.81 -9.80
CA VAL A 125 14.28 2.45 -9.88
C VAL A 125 14.20 3.87 -9.31
N SER A 126 13.20 4.65 -9.73
CA SER A 126 12.97 5.99 -9.20
C SER A 126 12.78 5.99 -7.67
N ALA A 127 11.94 5.09 -7.12
CA ALA A 127 11.72 4.97 -5.68
C ALA A 127 12.97 4.56 -4.90
N PHE A 128 13.66 3.51 -5.33
CA PHE A 128 14.81 2.96 -4.62
C PHE A 128 16.02 3.89 -4.67
N ARG A 129 16.22 4.63 -5.76
CA ARG A 129 17.25 5.69 -5.82
C ARG A 129 16.95 6.82 -4.84
N TYR A 130 15.69 7.25 -4.75
CA TYR A 130 15.26 8.23 -3.75
C TYR A 130 15.53 7.74 -2.31
N LEU A 131 15.12 6.50 -1.99
CA LEU A 131 15.32 5.92 -0.66
C LEU A 131 16.81 5.74 -0.32
N ALA A 132 17.64 5.40 -1.30
CA ALA A 132 19.09 5.30 -1.12
C ALA A 132 19.78 6.65 -0.89
N ALA A 133 19.18 7.76 -1.36
CA ALA A 133 19.73 9.11 -1.18
C ALA A 133 19.26 9.76 0.13
N GLU A 134 17.98 9.65 0.46
CA GLU A 134 17.37 10.32 1.62
C GLU A 134 17.43 9.50 2.92
N CYS A 135 17.86 8.23 2.84
CA CYS A 135 18.20 7.31 3.94
C CYS A 135 17.33 7.38 5.21
N PRO A 136 16.02 7.08 5.13
CA PRO A 136 15.25 6.88 6.35
C PRO A 136 15.47 5.46 6.91
N PRO A 137 15.46 5.25 8.25
CA PRO A 137 15.78 3.97 8.90
C PRO A 137 14.62 2.96 8.82
N PHE A 138 14.06 2.77 7.63
CA PHE A 138 12.91 1.89 7.39
C PHE A 138 13.32 0.72 6.50
N THR A 139 12.71 -0.43 6.75
CA THR A 139 12.72 -1.56 5.83
C THR A 139 11.53 -1.48 4.88
N VAL A 140 11.50 -2.35 3.87
CA VAL A 140 10.36 -2.49 2.95
C VAL A 140 9.37 -3.53 3.51
N ASP A 141 8.13 -3.12 3.75
CA ASP A 141 7.00 -4.02 4.08
C ASP A 141 6.47 -4.73 2.84
N GLY A 142 6.47 -4.04 1.71
CA GLY A 142 6.06 -4.61 0.44
C GLY A 142 6.05 -3.61 -0.69
N ILE A 143 5.76 -4.12 -1.88
CA ILE A 143 5.61 -3.31 -3.10
C ILE A 143 4.20 -3.51 -3.61
N ARG A 144 3.50 -2.39 -3.79
CA ARG A 144 2.08 -2.37 -4.11
C ARG A 144 1.82 -1.57 -5.37
N VAL A 145 0.72 -1.87 -6.04
CA VAL A 145 0.31 -1.21 -7.29
C VAL A 145 -1.12 -0.71 -7.15
N CYS A 146 -1.37 0.55 -7.51
CA CYS A 146 -2.73 1.06 -7.58
C CYS A 146 -3.39 0.69 -8.92
N LEU A 147 -4.72 0.84 -9.01
CA LEU A 147 -5.46 0.55 -10.24
C LEU A 147 -5.07 1.44 -11.42
N GLN A 148 -4.46 2.61 -11.17
CA GLN A 148 -3.92 3.50 -12.19
C GLN A 148 -2.53 3.08 -12.68
N GLY A 149 -1.95 2.00 -12.14
CA GLY A 149 -0.63 1.48 -12.50
C GLY A 149 0.55 2.16 -11.79
N VAL A 150 0.29 2.98 -10.77
CA VAL A 150 1.36 3.56 -9.95
C VAL A 150 1.90 2.50 -9.01
N VAL A 151 3.19 2.19 -9.13
CA VAL A 151 3.91 1.29 -8.24
C VAL A 151 4.46 2.08 -7.07
N LYS A 152 4.27 1.55 -5.84
CA LYS A 152 4.72 2.16 -4.61
C LYS A 152 5.45 1.18 -3.70
N VAL A 153 6.59 1.64 -3.17
CA VAL A 153 7.29 0.97 -2.07
C VAL A 153 6.59 1.34 -0.76
N VAL A 154 6.15 0.34 -0.01
CA VAL A 154 5.54 0.50 1.31
C VAL A 154 6.63 0.27 2.35
N LEU A 155 6.87 1.27 3.19
CA LEU A 155 7.85 1.18 4.28
C LEU A 155 7.25 0.41 5.45
N ASP A 156 8.05 -0.44 6.09
CA ASP A 156 7.67 -1.09 7.35
C ASP A 156 7.79 -0.11 8.50
N VAL A 157 6.63 0.30 8.99
CA VAL A 157 6.47 1.23 10.11
C VAL A 157 6.22 0.51 11.43
N ARG A 158 6.25 -0.83 11.49
CA ARG A 158 5.93 -1.60 12.71
C ARG A 158 7.08 -1.68 13.71
N PHE A 159 8.14 -0.90 13.49
CA PHE A 159 9.40 -0.90 14.20
C PHE A 159 9.22 -1.19 15.72
N GLU A 160 9.49 -2.43 16.14
CA GLU A 160 9.67 -2.75 17.56
C GLU A 160 11.02 -2.16 17.99
N ASP A 161 11.20 -1.84 19.29
CA ASP A 161 12.43 -1.29 19.89
C ASP A 161 13.63 -2.27 19.79
N GLY A 162 13.99 -2.71 18.58
CA GLY A 162 15.24 -3.36 18.22
C GLY A 162 16.25 -2.35 17.71
N PRO A 163 17.53 -2.73 17.52
CA PRO A 163 18.50 -1.82 16.91
C PRO A 163 17.95 -1.35 15.57
N ALA A 164 17.87 -0.03 15.38
CA ALA A 164 17.52 0.57 14.09
C ALA A 164 18.33 -0.17 13.01
N PRO A 165 17.71 -0.74 11.95
CA PRO A 165 18.46 -1.31 10.88
C PRO A 165 19.34 -0.17 10.39
N ILE A 166 20.64 -0.39 10.45
CA ILE A 166 21.57 0.46 9.72
C ILE A 166 21.22 0.18 8.26
N THR A 167 20.29 0.96 7.70
CA THR A 167 19.96 0.94 6.28
C THR A 167 21.17 1.51 5.56
N THR A 168 22.16 0.65 5.31
CA THR A 168 23.29 1.00 4.47
C THR A 168 22.78 1.20 3.04
N PRO A 169 23.46 2.00 2.20
CA PRO A 169 23.14 2.08 0.77
C PRO A 169 23.04 0.69 0.09
N CYS A 170 23.78 -0.30 0.61
CA CYS A 170 23.72 -1.69 0.16
C CYS A 170 22.35 -2.36 0.41
N TYR A 171 21.62 -1.99 1.46
CA TYR A 171 20.29 -2.53 1.75
C TYR A 171 19.31 -2.27 0.60
N TRP A 172 19.22 -1.01 0.15
CA TRP A 172 18.28 -0.62 -0.91
C TRP A 172 18.61 -1.31 -2.24
N SER A 173 19.89 -1.42 -2.57
CA SER A 173 20.36 -2.17 -3.74
C SER A 173 20.00 -3.65 -3.67
N GLU A 174 20.15 -4.26 -2.49
CA GLU A 174 19.82 -5.67 -2.31
C GLU A 174 18.33 -5.94 -2.44
N VAL A 175 17.49 -5.13 -1.77
CA VAL A 175 16.03 -5.26 -1.83
C VAL A 175 15.53 -5.06 -3.25
N TYR A 176 16.07 -4.06 -3.96
CA TYR A 176 15.74 -3.83 -5.36
C TYR A 176 16.12 -5.04 -6.23
N ARG A 177 17.33 -5.59 -6.07
CA ARG A 177 17.82 -6.73 -6.84
C ARG A 177 16.94 -7.97 -6.63
N ILE A 178 16.60 -8.29 -5.38
CA ILE A 178 15.70 -9.40 -5.04
C ILE A 178 14.33 -9.19 -5.69
N THR A 179 13.78 -7.97 -5.57
CA THR A 179 12.49 -7.61 -6.16
C THR A 179 12.51 -7.80 -7.67
N ALA A 180 13.47 -7.17 -8.36
CA ALA A 180 13.57 -7.24 -9.82
C ALA A 180 13.70 -8.69 -10.28
N SER A 181 14.55 -9.47 -9.63
CA SER A 181 14.76 -10.88 -9.96
C SER A 181 13.48 -11.72 -9.82
N GLY A 182 12.66 -11.45 -8.80
CA GLY A 182 11.37 -12.11 -8.61
C GLY A 182 10.30 -11.74 -9.65
N LEU A 183 10.49 -10.63 -10.39
CA LEU A 183 9.59 -10.20 -11.46
C LEU A 183 10.04 -10.67 -12.85
N LYS A 184 11.25 -11.23 -12.96
CA LYS A 184 11.85 -11.60 -14.24
C LYS A 184 11.01 -12.70 -14.93
N PRO A 185 10.41 -12.43 -16.10
CA PRO A 185 9.69 -13.45 -16.86
C PRO A 185 10.65 -14.43 -17.52
N ALA A 186 10.12 -15.56 -17.98
CA ALA A 186 10.90 -16.60 -18.67
C ALA A 186 11.44 -16.12 -20.01
N GLU A 187 10.65 -15.32 -20.74
CA GLU A 187 10.99 -14.79 -22.06
C GLU A 187 11.20 -13.27 -21.97
N LEU A 188 12.33 -12.81 -22.50
CA LEU A 188 12.72 -11.39 -22.55
C LEU A 188 13.40 -11.08 -23.88
N SER A 189 13.30 -9.82 -24.32
CA SER A 189 14.16 -9.34 -25.40
C SER A 189 15.63 -9.33 -24.96
N TYR A 190 16.53 -9.13 -25.92
CA TYR A 190 17.95 -8.90 -25.65
C TYR A 190 18.16 -7.75 -24.64
N LEU A 191 17.42 -6.64 -24.80
CA LEU A 191 17.51 -5.48 -23.90
C LEU A 191 17.02 -5.81 -22.49
N GLY A 192 15.98 -6.63 -22.37
CA GLY A 192 15.51 -7.13 -21.08
C GLY A 192 16.57 -7.99 -20.39
N HIS A 193 17.21 -8.91 -21.12
CA HIS A 193 18.29 -9.72 -20.57
C HIS A 193 19.50 -8.88 -20.12
N GLU A 194 19.88 -7.89 -20.92
CA GLU A 194 20.91 -6.91 -20.57
C GLU A 194 20.57 -6.15 -19.28
N PHE A 195 19.34 -5.63 -19.16
CA PHE A 195 18.88 -4.93 -17.95
C PHE A 195 19.02 -5.77 -16.68
N PHE A 196 18.59 -7.03 -16.69
CA PHE A 196 18.68 -7.91 -15.52
C PHE A 196 20.11 -8.30 -15.18
N ARG A 197 20.97 -8.47 -16.19
CA ARG A 197 22.40 -8.72 -15.99
C ARG A 197 23.07 -7.53 -15.32
N ASP A 198 22.76 -6.31 -15.78
CA ASP A 198 23.36 -5.09 -15.26
C ASP A 198 22.82 -4.79 -13.85
N THR A 199 21.52 -4.99 -13.61
CA THR A 199 20.91 -4.96 -12.26
C THR A 199 21.60 -5.92 -11.29
N ALA A 200 21.94 -7.14 -11.72
CA ALA A 200 22.62 -8.11 -10.87
C ALA A 200 24.06 -7.71 -10.50
N ARG A 201 24.73 -6.92 -11.36
CA ARG A 201 26.12 -6.47 -11.18
C ARG A 201 26.21 -5.16 -10.40
N GLU A 202 25.34 -4.21 -10.71
CA GLU A 202 25.46 -2.81 -10.28
C GLU A 202 24.42 -2.42 -9.20
N GLY A 203 23.43 -3.27 -8.93
CA GLY A 203 22.35 -2.98 -7.98
C GLY A 203 21.22 -2.18 -8.64
N ILE A 204 20.99 -0.95 -8.18
CA ILE A 204 19.91 -0.10 -8.71
C ILE A 204 20.41 0.60 -9.98
N PRO A 205 19.89 0.30 -11.18
CA PRO A 205 20.34 0.92 -12.42
C PRO A 205 19.96 2.40 -12.48
N GLN A 206 20.46 3.09 -13.52
CA GLN A 206 20.02 4.44 -13.84
C GLN A 206 18.62 4.43 -14.48
N VAL A 207 17.85 5.52 -14.31
CA VAL A 207 16.50 5.63 -14.86
C VAL A 207 16.53 5.63 -16.39
N GLU A 208 17.62 6.11 -16.97
CA GLU A 208 17.86 6.24 -18.41
C GLU A 208 18.27 4.93 -19.09
N HIS A 209 18.39 3.82 -18.35
CA HIS A 209 18.76 2.53 -18.91
C HIS A 209 17.90 2.19 -20.14
N ARG A 210 18.53 1.77 -21.25
CA ARG A 210 17.89 1.62 -22.57
C ARG A 210 16.60 0.80 -22.53
N PHE A 211 16.61 -0.33 -21.84
CA PHE A 211 15.41 -1.14 -21.60
C PHE A 211 14.24 -0.35 -21.00
N LEU A 212 14.51 0.47 -19.98
CA LEU A 212 13.48 1.27 -19.31
C LEU A 212 13.03 2.43 -20.20
N SER A 213 13.97 3.17 -20.78
CA SER A 213 13.66 4.36 -21.59
C SER A 213 12.93 4.03 -22.90
N GLN A 214 13.13 2.83 -23.46
CA GLN A 214 12.47 2.42 -24.70
C GLN A 214 11.13 1.71 -24.47
N ASN A 215 11.00 0.92 -23.40
CA ASN A 215 9.84 0.06 -23.20
C ASN A 215 8.87 0.54 -22.12
N SER A 216 9.29 1.44 -21.22
CA SER A 216 8.42 1.94 -20.15
C SER A 216 7.40 2.94 -20.69
N LEU A 217 6.14 2.73 -20.33
CA LEU A 217 5.06 3.72 -20.48
C LEU A 217 4.69 4.33 -19.12
N GLY A 218 5.50 4.13 -18.07
CA GLY A 218 5.22 4.57 -16.71
C GLY A 218 3.90 3.99 -16.15
N PRO A 219 3.15 4.73 -15.32
CA PRO A 219 1.89 4.24 -14.76
C PRO A 219 0.88 3.71 -15.81
N PRO A 220 0.67 4.37 -16.98
CA PRO A 220 -0.16 3.81 -18.06
C PRO A 220 0.20 2.39 -18.49
N GLY A 221 1.49 2.04 -18.55
CA GLY A 221 1.93 0.70 -18.93
C GLY A 221 1.55 -0.36 -17.89
N MET A 222 1.63 -0.03 -16.60
CA MET A 222 1.25 -0.93 -15.50
C MET A 222 -0.25 -1.02 -15.23
N ARG A 223 -1.03 -0.06 -15.73
CA ARG A 223 -2.48 0.02 -15.49
C ARG A 223 -3.20 -1.25 -15.94
N TRP A 224 -2.82 -1.81 -17.09
CA TRP A 224 -3.46 -3.02 -17.61
C TRP A 224 -3.23 -4.22 -16.70
N ALA A 225 -2.00 -4.46 -16.26
CA ALA A 225 -1.69 -5.51 -15.29
C ALA A 225 -2.47 -5.36 -13.98
N ALA A 226 -2.56 -4.13 -13.45
CA ALA A 226 -3.31 -3.85 -12.23
C ALA A 226 -4.81 -4.13 -12.38
N VAL A 227 -5.43 -3.68 -13.49
CA VAL A 227 -6.85 -3.93 -13.77
C VAL A 227 -7.14 -5.41 -13.98
N ARG A 228 -6.26 -6.14 -14.69
CA ARG A 228 -6.38 -7.60 -14.86
C ARG A 228 -6.33 -8.32 -13.51
N ALA A 229 -5.34 -8.02 -12.67
CA ALA A 229 -5.20 -8.63 -11.35
C ALA A 229 -6.41 -8.33 -10.46
N ALA A 230 -6.86 -7.08 -10.40
CA ALA A 230 -8.04 -6.69 -9.63
C ALA A 230 -9.30 -7.44 -10.09
N SER A 231 -9.49 -7.58 -11.41
CA SER A 231 -10.63 -8.32 -11.97
C SER A 231 -10.60 -9.79 -11.57
N LEU A 232 -9.43 -10.43 -11.55
CA LEU A 232 -9.26 -11.81 -11.10
C LEU A 232 -9.53 -12.00 -9.60
N ILE A 233 -9.14 -11.02 -8.78
CA ILE A 233 -9.45 -11.03 -7.35
C ILE A 233 -10.97 -10.93 -7.15
N LEU A 234 -11.63 -10.00 -7.84
CA LEU A 234 -13.08 -9.80 -7.73
C LEU A 234 -13.90 -11.01 -8.22
N THR A 235 -13.43 -11.74 -9.25
CA THR A 235 -14.11 -12.96 -9.69
C THR A 235 -13.97 -14.10 -8.69
N ARG A 236 -12.83 -14.21 -7.99
CA ARG A 236 -12.63 -15.18 -6.91
C ARG A 236 -13.46 -14.87 -5.66
N LEU A 237 -13.78 -13.60 -5.43
CA LEU A 237 -14.60 -13.15 -4.29
C LEU A 237 -16.12 -13.23 -4.54
N ARG A 238 -16.58 -13.65 -5.73
CA ARG A 238 -18.02 -13.87 -5.93
C ARG A 238 -18.48 -15.00 -5.01
N PRO A 239 -19.53 -14.80 -4.19
CA PRO A 239 -20.07 -15.88 -3.39
C PRO A 239 -20.53 -17.00 -4.30
N CYS A 240 -20.21 -18.25 -3.94
CA CYS A 240 -20.86 -19.43 -4.47
C CYS A 240 -22.37 -19.28 -4.23
N ASN A 241 -23.10 -18.70 -5.19
CA ASN A 241 -24.56 -18.70 -5.21
C ASN A 241 -25.08 -20.11 -5.60
N GLY A 242 -24.57 -21.12 -4.91
CA GLY A 242 -24.94 -22.53 -5.00
C GLY A 242 -25.73 -22.99 -3.78
N LEU A 243 -26.59 -22.12 -3.23
CA LEU A 243 -27.73 -22.54 -2.42
C LEU A 243 -29.00 -22.21 -3.19
N GLU A 244 -29.22 -22.99 -4.24
CA GLU A 244 -30.52 -23.12 -4.86
C GLU A 244 -31.56 -23.45 -3.79
N ARG A 245 -32.54 -22.56 -3.68
CA ARG A 245 -33.96 -22.82 -3.45
C ARG A 245 -34.31 -24.31 -3.22
N ARG A 246 -34.23 -24.80 -1.98
CA ARG A 246 -35.21 -25.79 -1.50
C ARG A 246 -36.47 -25.04 -1.05
N ARG A 247 -37.28 -24.65 -2.02
CA ARG A 247 -38.73 -24.48 -1.80
C ARG A 247 -39.41 -25.74 -2.34
N ARG A 248 -40.20 -26.36 -1.46
CA ARG A 248 -41.29 -27.34 -1.66
C ARG A 248 -40.96 -28.82 -1.41
N SER A 249 -42.01 -29.48 -0.88
CA SER A 249 -42.20 -30.85 -0.35
C SER A 249 -41.41 -31.14 0.94
N ILE A 250 -42.01 -31.32 2.12
CA ILE A 250 -43.35 -31.84 2.50
C ILE A 250 -43.92 -30.98 3.64
#